data_AF-A0A4Q6GMZ4-F1
#
_entry.id   AF-A0A4Q6GMZ4-F1
#
_cell.length_a   1.000
_cell.length_b   1.000
_cell.length_c   1.000
_cell.angle_alpha   90.00
_cell.angle_beta   90.00
_cell.angle_gamma   90.00
#
_symmetry.space_group_name_H-M   'P 1'
#
loop_
_entity.id
_entity.type
_entity.pdbx_description
1 polymer ?
#
loop_
_entity_poly.entity_id
_entity_poly.type
_entity_poly.pdbx_seq_one_letter_code
_entity_poly.pdbx_strand_id
1 'polypeptide(L)'
;MKAFLAALIALLPLGAIANEAKPAPSPYVSSQPGLRVSATRGHAEGTFEVAAVISDAGTGKVLASPTMTVRAGEWARASMGAPGAEVEFSATVDPSGQLVAFLAKASQADGDRKTYSGTSLVMP
;
A
#
# COMPACT_ATOMS: atom_id res chain seq x y z
N MET A 1 -65.35 35.01 0.49
CA MET A 1 -64.09 35.64 0.04
C MET A 1 -63.20 35.83 1.26
N LYS A 2 -61.89 35.58 1.12
CA LYS A 2 -60.81 35.51 2.13
C LYS A 2 -60.56 34.12 2.73
N ALA A 3 -59.65 33.44 2.02
CA ALA A 3 -58.84 32.33 2.52
C ALA A 3 -57.98 32.80 3.69
N PHE A 4 -57.73 31.92 4.66
CA PHE A 4 -56.51 31.97 5.45
C PHE A 4 -55.98 30.54 5.66
N LEU A 5 -54.83 30.34 5.04
CA LEU A 5 -53.95 29.19 5.00
C LEU A 5 -53.32 29.00 6.39
N ALA A 6 -53.23 27.77 6.89
CA ALA A 6 -52.40 27.48 8.06
C ALA A 6 -51.73 26.10 7.95
N ALA A 7 -50.47 26.18 7.52
CA ALA A 7 -49.31 25.36 7.88
C ALA A 7 -49.48 23.84 8.01
N LEU A 8 -49.08 23.15 6.93
CA LEU A 8 -48.62 21.77 6.97
C LEU A 8 -47.31 21.70 7.78
N ILE A 9 -47.35 21.11 8.96
CA ILE A 9 -46.15 20.79 9.75
C ILE A 9 -45.45 19.62 9.07
N ALA A 10 -44.43 19.91 8.27
CA ALA A 10 -43.48 18.89 7.83
C ALA A 10 -42.61 18.51 9.04
N LEU A 11 -42.88 17.34 9.63
CA LEU A 11 -41.93 16.67 10.53
C LEU A 11 -40.65 16.40 9.72
N LEU A 12 -39.62 17.22 9.91
CA LEU A 12 -38.26 16.89 9.47
C LEU A 12 -37.73 15.81 10.42
N PRO A 13 -37.23 14.67 9.92
CA PRO A 13 -36.55 13.72 10.79
C PRO A 13 -35.29 14.40 11.34
N LEU A 14 -35.18 14.37 12.67
CA LEU A 14 -34.00 14.73 13.45
C LEU A 14 -32.73 14.30 12.71
N GLY A 15 -31.82 15.25 12.52
CA GLY A 15 -30.52 15.01 11.92
C GLY A 15 -29.85 13.80 12.58
N ALA A 16 -29.73 12.71 11.82
CA ALA A 16 -28.75 11.71 12.09
C ALA A 16 -27.40 12.41 11.93
N ILE A 17 -26.79 12.78 13.06
CA ILE A 17 -25.37 13.10 13.09
C ILE A 17 -24.71 11.78 12.68
N ALA A 18 -24.30 11.68 11.42
CA ALA A 18 -23.41 10.62 11.01
C ALA A 18 -22.22 10.72 11.96
N ASN A 19 -22.08 9.73 12.85
CA ASN A 19 -20.84 9.52 13.56
C ASN A 19 -19.84 9.26 12.43
N GLU A 20 -19.13 10.30 11.98
CA GLU A 20 -18.01 10.13 11.07
C GLU A 20 -17.13 9.11 11.77
N ALA A 21 -17.09 7.91 11.21
CA ALA A 21 -16.22 6.86 11.70
C ALA A 21 -14.83 7.48 11.66
N LYS A 22 -14.31 7.84 12.84
CA LYS A 22 -12.98 8.40 12.98
C LYS A 22 -12.06 7.48 12.16
N PRO A 23 -11.34 8.00 11.15
CA PRO A 23 -10.46 7.16 10.35
C PRO A 23 -9.62 6.35 11.31
N ALA A 24 -9.54 5.04 11.08
CA ALA A 24 -8.67 4.19 11.88
C ALA A 24 -7.29 4.86 11.92
N PRO A 25 -6.65 4.95 13.10
CA PRO A 25 -5.36 5.63 13.21
C PRO A 25 -4.38 5.04 12.19
N SER A 26 -3.60 5.91 11.55
CA SER A 26 -2.58 5.50 10.59
C SER A 26 -1.74 4.37 11.19
N PRO A 27 -1.56 3.24 10.48
CA PRO A 27 -0.68 2.19 10.96
C PRO A 27 0.79 2.60 10.92
N TYR A 28 1.10 3.69 10.21
CA TYR A 28 2.39 4.34 10.22
C TYR A 28 2.35 5.47 11.28
N VAL A 29 3.26 5.42 12.25
CA VAL A 29 3.54 6.54 13.14
C VAL A 29 4.23 7.67 12.37
N SER A 30 4.98 7.33 11.30
CA SER A 30 5.60 8.26 10.37
C SER A 30 4.76 8.47 9.11
N SER A 31 4.71 9.70 8.59
CA SER A 31 4.13 10.02 7.28
C SER A 31 4.90 9.45 6.08
N GLN A 32 6.06 8.83 6.32
CA GLN A 32 6.88 8.19 5.28
C GLN A 32 7.30 6.79 5.76
N PRO A 33 6.71 5.72 5.19
CA PRO A 33 7.22 4.37 5.37
C PRO A 33 8.64 4.25 4.82
N GLY A 34 9.51 3.51 5.51
CA GLY A 34 10.79 3.06 4.98
C GLY A 34 10.61 1.83 4.10
N LEU A 35 11.29 1.78 2.95
CA LEU A 35 11.31 0.63 2.05
C LEU A 35 12.74 0.10 1.90
N ARG A 36 12.91 -1.21 2.05
CA ARG A 36 14.13 -1.93 1.67
C ARG A 36 13.77 -3.03 0.69
N VAL A 37 14.59 -3.21 -0.35
CA VAL A 37 14.42 -4.26 -1.36
C VAL A 37 15.69 -5.08 -1.44
N SER A 38 15.53 -6.39 -1.40
CA SER A 38 16.61 -7.36 -1.58
C SER A 38 16.23 -8.34 -2.68
N ALA A 39 17.21 -8.75 -3.46
CA ALA A 39 17.05 -9.78 -4.47
C ALA A 39 18.21 -10.77 -4.36
N THR A 40 17.92 -12.06 -4.47
CA THR A 40 18.91 -13.16 -4.49
C THR A 40 18.59 -14.10 -5.63
N ARG A 41 19.56 -14.90 -6.08
CA ARG A 41 19.30 -15.95 -7.06
C ARG A 41 18.30 -16.99 -6.50
N GLY A 42 17.38 -17.41 -7.34
CA GLY A 42 16.43 -18.48 -7.04
C GLY A 42 17.06 -19.85 -7.25
N HIS A 43 16.30 -20.90 -6.92
CA HIS A 43 16.76 -22.29 -7.10
C HIS A 43 16.75 -22.74 -8.56
N ALA A 44 15.87 -22.17 -9.39
CA ALA A 44 15.80 -22.47 -10.81
C ALA A 44 16.68 -21.48 -11.59
N GLU A 45 17.28 -21.97 -12.68
CA GLU A 45 18.07 -21.11 -13.56
C GLU A 45 17.20 -19.96 -14.11
N GLY A 46 17.77 -18.75 -14.09
CA GLY A 46 17.09 -17.55 -14.56
C GLY A 46 15.97 -17.03 -13.64
N THR A 47 15.81 -17.59 -12.44
CA THR A 47 14.87 -17.08 -11.44
C THR A 47 15.58 -16.40 -10.26
N PHE A 48 14.85 -15.51 -9.60
CA PHE A 48 15.33 -14.67 -8.51
C PHE A 48 14.26 -14.59 -7.43
N GLU A 49 14.66 -14.64 -6.17
CA GLU A 49 13.79 -14.32 -5.05
C GLU A 49 13.94 -12.83 -4.74
N VAL A 50 12.84 -12.09 -4.87
CA VAL A 50 12.82 -10.64 -4.60
C VAL A 50 11.89 -10.39 -3.43
N ALA A 51 12.41 -9.73 -2.40
CA ALA A 51 11.67 -9.35 -1.21
C ALA A 51 11.71 -7.84 -1.02
N ALA A 52 10.60 -7.29 -0.53
CA ALA A 52 10.56 -5.95 0.00
C ALA A 52 10.21 -6.00 1.49
N VAL A 53 10.79 -5.09 2.27
CA VAL A 53 10.42 -4.84 3.66
C VAL A 53 9.97 -3.39 3.76
N ILE A 54 8.71 -3.21 4.15
CA ILE A 54 8.13 -1.91 4.41
C ILE A 54 7.98 -1.77 5.91
N SER A 55 8.52 -0.68 6.43
CA SER A 55 8.57 -0.41 7.86
C SER A 55 8.06 0.99 8.16
N ASP A 56 7.54 1.18 9.36
CA ASP A 56 7.30 2.51 9.88
C ASP A 56 8.64 3.21 10.14
N ALA A 57 8.91 4.36 9.51
CA ALA A 57 10.23 5.00 9.66
C ALA A 57 10.46 5.63 11.04
N GLY A 58 9.41 5.90 11.83
CA GLY A 58 9.53 6.48 13.16
C GLY A 58 9.89 5.43 14.23
N THR A 59 9.39 4.20 14.08
CA THR A 59 9.51 3.12 15.06
C THR A 59 10.36 1.94 14.57
N GLY A 60 10.64 1.84 13.27
CA GLY A 60 11.30 0.69 12.64
C GLY A 60 10.44 -0.57 12.54
N LYS A 61 9.18 -0.53 13.00
CA LYS A 61 8.27 -1.67 12.98
C LYS A 61 8.02 -2.13 11.54
N VAL A 62 8.17 -3.42 11.25
CA VAL A 62 7.78 -4.00 9.95
C VAL A 62 6.27 -4.02 9.83
N LEU A 63 5.78 -3.53 8.70
CA LEU A 63 4.35 -3.41 8.39
C LEU A 63 3.94 -4.41 7.33
N ALA A 64 4.78 -4.62 6.32
CA ALA A 64 4.58 -5.61 5.27
C ALA A 64 5.93 -6.12 4.76
N SER A 65 5.97 -7.38 4.35
CA SER A 65 7.17 -8.02 3.81
C SER A 65 6.88 -8.91 2.59
N PRO A 66 6.42 -8.35 1.45
CA PRO A 66 6.04 -9.18 0.31
C PRO A 66 7.29 -9.79 -0.34
N THR A 67 7.15 -11.04 -0.75
CA THR A 67 8.17 -11.81 -1.46
C THR A 67 7.57 -12.38 -2.74
N MET A 68 8.36 -12.45 -3.80
CA MET A 68 7.98 -13.07 -5.06
C MET A 68 9.19 -13.70 -5.76
N THR A 69 8.94 -14.78 -6.49
CA THR A 69 9.88 -15.31 -7.47
C THR A 69 9.72 -14.54 -8.79
N VAL A 70 10.83 -14.06 -9.34
CA VAL A 70 10.89 -13.27 -10.57
C VAL A 70 11.76 -14.00 -11.58
N ARG A 71 11.32 -14.09 -12.84
CA ARG A 71 12.17 -14.54 -13.95
C ARG A 71 12.86 -13.33 -14.59
N ALA A 72 14.14 -13.49 -14.96
CA ALA A 72 14.87 -12.42 -15.66
C ALA A 72 14.10 -11.93 -16.90
N GLY A 73 13.99 -10.60 -17.05
CA GLY A 73 13.28 -9.93 -18.12
C GLY A 73 11.75 -9.87 -17.95
N GLU A 74 11.19 -10.51 -16.93
CA GLU A 74 9.74 -10.54 -16.68
C GLU A 74 9.38 -9.71 -15.45
N TRP A 75 8.21 -9.07 -15.48
CA TRP A 75 7.65 -8.38 -14.33
C TRP A 75 6.82 -9.35 -13.49
N ALA A 76 7.04 -9.32 -12.19
CA ALA A 76 6.20 -9.98 -11.21
C ALA A 76 5.58 -8.94 -10.27
N ARG A 77 4.47 -9.32 -9.64
CA ARG A 77 3.74 -8.48 -8.68
C ARG A 77 3.27 -9.34 -7.51
N ALA A 78 3.39 -8.79 -6.30
CA ALA A 78 2.78 -9.28 -5.09
C ALA A 78 2.02 -8.15 -4.40
N SER A 79 0.84 -8.47 -3.89
CA SER A 79 0.06 -7.55 -3.06
C SER A 79 -0.13 -8.17 -1.69
N MET A 80 -0.09 -7.35 -0.65
CA MET A 80 -0.32 -7.79 0.71
C MET A 80 -1.06 -6.72 1.51
N GLY A 81 -2.10 -7.16 2.21
CA GLY A 81 -2.75 -6.38 3.24
C GLY A 81 -1.92 -6.38 4.52
N ALA A 82 -1.77 -5.21 5.12
CA ALA A 82 -1.26 -5.01 6.48
C ALA A 82 -2.37 -4.35 7.31
N PRO A 83 -2.32 -4.41 8.65
CA PRO A 83 -3.27 -3.65 9.47
C PRO A 83 -3.27 -2.17 9.06
N GLY A 84 -4.41 -1.67 8.58
CA GLY A 84 -4.59 -0.27 8.17
C GLY A 84 -3.94 0.16 6.84
N ALA A 85 -3.28 -0.74 6.11
CA ALA A 85 -2.59 -0.42 4.86
C ALA A 85 -2.62 -1.56 3.85
N GLU A 86 -2.53 -1.21 2.57
CA GLU A 86 -2.35 -2.15 1.46
C GLU A 86 -1.03 -1.83 0.76
N VAL A 87 -0.28 -2.89 0.43
CA VAL A 87 0.98 -2.79 -0.29
C VAL A 87 0.87 -3.53 -1.60
N GLU A 88 1.21 -2.86 -2.70
CA GLU A 88 1.44 -3.45 -4.01
C GLU A 88 2.94 -3.33 -4.33
N PHE A 89 3.63 -4.45 -4.49
CA PHE A 89 5.04 -4.49 -4.85
C PHE A 89 5.18 -5.17 -6.21
N SER A 90 5.95 -4.56 -7.11
CA SER A 90 6.24 -5.10 -8.44
C SER A 90 7.72 -4.98 -8.71
N ALA A 91 8.31 -6.03 -9.28
CA ALA A 91 9.72 -6.09 -9.55
C ALA A 91 10.01 -6.83 -10.86
N THR A 92 11.12 -6.48 -11.48
CA THR A 92 11.73 -7.22 -12.59
C THR A 92 13.23 -7.30 -12.36
N VAL A 93 13.84 -8.39 -12.79
CA VAL A 93 15.30 -8.53 -12.80
C VAL A 93 15.77 -8.39 -14.24
N ASP A 94 16.84 -7.63 -14.46
CA ASP A 94 17.38 -7.45 -15.80
C ASP A 94 17.83 -8.79 -16.43
N PRO A 95 17.92 -8.88 -17.77
CA PRO A 95 18.36 -10.12 -18.42
C PRO A 95 19.74 -10.62 -17.99
N SER A 96 20.60 -9.73 -17.47
CA SER A 96 21.92 -10.09 -16.95
C SER A 96 21.87 -10.76 -15.57
N GLY A 97 20.76 -10.61 -14.84
CA GLY A 97 20.60 -11.14 -13.49
C GLY A 97 21.37 -10.35 -12.42
N GLN A 98 21.76 -9.12 -12.70
CA GLN A 98 22.59 -8.29 -11.80
C GLN A 98 21.79 -7.21 -11.09
N LEU A 99 20.70 -6.73 -11.69
CA LEU A 99 19.92 -5.61 -11.17
C LEU A 99 18.45 -5.98 -11.08
N VAL A 100 17.83 -5.64 -9.94
CA VAL A 100 16.38 -5.61 -9.79
C VAL A 100 15.90 -4.18 -9.95
N ALA A 101 14.89 -3.97 -10.79
CA ALA A 101 14.12 -2.73 -10.84
C ALA A 101 12.78 -2.97 -10.13
N PHE A 102 12.32 -2.01 -9.35
CA PHE A 102 11.10 -2.19 -8.56
C PHE A 102 10.22 -0.95 -8.52
N LEU A 103 8.94 -1.21 -8.24
CA LEU A 103 7.91 -0.24 -7.92
C LEU A 103 7.11 -0.77 -6.72
N ALA A 104 7.00 0.02 -5.66
CA ALA A 104 6.15 -0.29 -4.52
C ALA A 104 5.13 0.84 -4.32
N LYS A 105 3.89 0.49 -4.02
CA LYS A 105 2.87 1.43 -3.57
C LYS A 105 2.38 0.99 -2.21
N ALA A 106 2.33 1.92 -1.27
CA ALA A 106 1.72 1.72 0.04
C ALA A 106 0.53 2.68 0.13
N SER A 107 -0.67 2.15 0.30
CA SER A 107 -1.91 2.91 0.48
C SER A 107 -2.47 2.68 1.87
N GLN A 108 -2.93 3.75 2.50
CA GLN A 108 -3.61 3.73 3.79
C GLN A 108 -5.13 3.62 3.59
N ALA A 109 -5.82 3.12 4.61
CA ALA A 109 -7.29 3.04 4.60
C ALA A 109 -7.96 4.44 4.52
N ASP A 110 -7.27 5.49 4.96
CA ASP A 110 -7.72 6.88 4.86
C ASP A 110 -7.46 7.52 3.46
N GLY A 111 -6.82 6.77 2.56
CA GLY A 111 -6.54 7.19 1.19
C GLY A 111 -5.15 7.78 0.95
N ASP A 112 -4.32 8.00 1.99
CA ASP A 112 -2.94 8.44 1.75
C ASP A 112 -2.14 7.36 1.02
N ARG A 113 -1.43 7.75 -0.04
CA ARG A 113 -0.69 6.83 -0.91
C ARG A 113 0.73 7.30 -1.10
N LYS A 114 1.68 6.39 -0.88
CA LYS A 114 3.11 6.58 -1.17
C LYS A 114 3.54 5.63 -2.27
N THR A 115 4.41 6.13 -3.14
CA THR A 115 4.99 5.35 -4.23
C THR A 115 6.51 5.40 -4.11
N TYR A 116 7.14 4.24 -4.29
CA TYR A 116 8.57 4.04 -4.26
C TYR A 116 9.00 3.36 -5.54
N SER A 117 10.12 3.77 -6.10
CA SER A 117 10.72 3.09 -7.24
C SER A 117 12.22 3.22 -7.18
N GLY A 118 12.92 2.24 -7.72
CA GLY A 118 14.36 2.28 -7.78
C GLY A 118 14.95 1.01 -8.36
N THR A 119 16.26 0.89 -8.21
CA THR A 119 17.02 -0.29 -8.55
C THR A 119 17.81 -0.77 -7.35
N SER A 120 18.09 -2.07 -7.29
CA SER A 120 18.98 -2.68 -6.30
C SER A 120 19.84 -3.75 -6.96
N LEU A 121 20.99 -4.03 -6.38
CA LEU A 121 21.85 -5.12 -6.84
C LEU A 121 21.27 -6.46 -6.41
N VAL A 122 21.32 -7.44 -7.30
CA VAL A 122 21.09 -8.84 -6.94
C VAL A 122 22.29 -9.31 -6.12
N MET A 123 22.02 -9.78 -4.92
CA MET A 123 23.04 -10.36 -4.05
C MET A 123 23.48 -11.73 -4.61
N PRO A 124 24.78 -12.07 -4.48
CA PRO A 124 25.33 -13.32 -4.99
C PRO A 124 24.67 -14.56 -4.39
#